data_AF-A0A3M2SVN0-F1
#
_entry.id   AF-A0A3M2SVN0-F1
#
_cell.length_a   1.000
_cell.length_b   1.000
_cell.length_c   1.000
_cell.angle_alpha   90.00
_cell.angle_beta   90.00
_cell.angle_gamma   90.00
#
_symmetry.space_group_name_H-M   'P 1'
#
loop_
_entity.id
_entity.type
_entity.pdbx_description
1 polymer ?
#
loop_
_entity_poly.entity_id
_entity_poly.type
_entity_poly.pdbx_seq_one_letter_code
_entity_poly.pdbx_strand_id
1 'polypeptide(L)' 'MPSLEAWPCQDADNWLHEWLLAGWGLPIGEMFDLERLGQECGQRGRWSFFSSSMPLKVPGGVVSPPNGVAIL' A
#
# COMPACT_ATOMS: atom_id res chain seq x y z
N MET A 1 2.03 15.37 4.54
CA MET A 1 1.46 14.16 5.19
C MET A 1 2.19 12.97 4.62
N PRO A 2 2.31 11.83 5.32
CA PRO A 2 2.79 10.60 4.69
C PRO A 2 1.86 10.24 3.52
N SER A 3 2.44 9.84 2.39
CA SER A 3 1.77 9.47 1.14
C SER A 3 2.56 8.35 0.46
N LEU A 4 1.92 7.60 -0.44
CA LEU A 4 2.62 6.64 -1.30
C LEU A 4 3.74 7.31 -2.11
N GLU A 5 3.45 8.43 -2.76
CA GLU A 5 4.41 9.23 -3.51
C GLU A 5 5.22 10.18 -2.63
N ALA A 6 6.32 10.67 -3.19
CA ALA A 6 7.19 11.62 -2.54
C ALA A 6 6.49 12.95 -2.25
N TRP A 7 6.68 13.45 -1.02
CA TRP A 7 6.25 14.77 -0.60
C TRP A 7 7.48 15.65 -0.26
N PRO A 8 7.53 16.94 -0.68
CA PRO A 8 6.51 17.65 -1.48
C PRO A 8 6.41 17.10 -2.90
N CYS A 9 5.26 17.34 -3.55
CA CYS A 9 5.06 16.98 -4.95
C CYS A 9 6.17 17.61 -5.82
N GLN A 10 6.85 16.79 -6.63
CA GLN A 10 7.96 17.23 -7.47
C GLN A 10 7.48 17.77 -8.82
N ASP A 11 6.29 17.37 -9.26
CA ASP A 11 5.65 17.78 -10.51
C ASP A 11 4.12 17.73 -10.34
N ALA A 12 3.49 18.91 -10.36
CA ALA A 12 2.06 19.05 -10.12
C ALA A 12 1.17 18.42 -11.21
N ASP A 13 1.70 18.22 -12.42
CA ASP A 13 0.97 17.58 -13.52
C ASP A 13 1.03 16.04 -13.42
N ASN A 14 1.95 15.50 -12.60
CA ASN A 14 2.23 14.07 -12.51
C ASN A 14 2.07 13.53 -11.09
N TRP A 15 0.88 13.71 -10.53
CA TRP A 15 0.57 13.20 -9.20
C TRP A 15 0.07 11.74 -9.23
N LEU A 16 0.82 10.83 -8.59
CA LEU A 16 0.53 9.40 -8.65
C LEU A 16 -0.88 9.02 -8.15
N HIS A 17 -1.42 9.67 -7.11
CA HIS A 17 -2.78 9.34 -6.61
C HIS A 17 -3.84 9.38 -7.71
N GLU A 18 -3.81 10.40 -8.57
CA GLU A 18 -4.82 10.58 -9.61
C GLU A 18 -4.69 9.51 -10.69
N TRP A 19 -3.46 9.25 -11.15
CA TRP A 19 -3.18 8.24 -12.15
C TRP A 19 -3.51 6.82 -11.66
N LEU A 20 -3.16 6.50 -10.42
CA LEU A 20 -3.41 5.18 -9.84
C LEU A 20 -4.90 4.97 -9.54
N LEU A 21 -5.54 5.87 -8.81
CA LEU A 21 -6.93 5.70 -8.36
C LEU A 21 -7.94 5.96 -9.48
N ALA A 22 -7.89 7.14 -10.11
CA ALA A 22 -8.89 7.54 -11.11
C ALA A 22 -8.55 7.00 -12.51
N GLY A 23 -7.26 6.93 -12.85
CA GLY A 23 -6.81 6.39 -14.14
C GLY A 23 -6.89 4.88 -14.20
N TRP A 24 -6.08 4.18 -13.41
CA TRP A 24 -5.94 2.72 -13.49
C TRP A 24 -6.92 1.94 -12.61
N GLY A 25 -7.63 2.60 -11.69
CA GLY A 25 -8.44 1.90 -10.70
C GLY A 25 -7.60 1.03 -9.75
N LEU A 26 -6.31 1.36 -9.60
CA LEU A 26 -5.37 0.65 -8.74
C LEU A 26 -5.51 1.15 -7.29
N PRO A 27 -5.93 0.30 -6.34
CA PRO A 27 -5.99 0.70 -4.94
C PRO A 27 -4.59 0.97 -4.38
N ILE A 28 -4.48 1.99 -3.53
CA ILE A 28 -3.26 2.38 -2.84
C ILE A 28 -3.34 1.91 -1.39
N GLY A 29 -2.22 1.38 -0.88
CA GLY A 29 -2.03 1.13 0.55
C GLY A 29 -0.91 2.02 1.09
N GLU A 30 -1.15 2.64 2.24
CA GLU A 30 -0.22 3.54 2.92
C GLU A 30 -0.01 3.07 4.36
N MET A 31 1.09 3.52 4.98
CA MET A 31 1.39 3.27 6.40
C MET A 31 1.52 1.78 6.77
N PHE A 32 2.05 0.95 5.88
CA PHE A 32 2.43 -0.42 6.26
C PHE A 32 3.67 -0.41 7.16
N ASP A 33 3.62 -1.16 8.26
CA ASP A 33 4.82 -1.55 9.00
C ASP A 33 5.46 -2.77 8.33
N LEU A 34 6.63 -2.56 7.73
CA LEU A 34 7.35 -3.57 6.96
C LEU A 34 8.66 -4.01 7.63
N GLU A 35 9.00 -3.50 8.82
CA GLU A 35 10.32 -3.76 9.44
C GLU A 35 10.54 -5.24 9.71
N ARG A 36 9.60 -5.86 10.43
CA ARG A 36 9.66 -7.30 10.74
C ARG A 36 9.59 -8.16 9.48
N LEU A 37 8.74 -7.79 8.52
CA LEU A 37 8.61 -8.50 7.26
C LEU A 37 9.92 -8.50 6.46
N GLY A 38 10.58 -7.35 6.36
CA GLY A 38 11.86 -7.23 5.68
C GLY A 38 12.97 -8.08 6.31
N GLN A 39 13.03 -8.13 7.65
CA GLN A 39 13.96 -9.00 8.38
C GLN A 39 13.73 -10.49 8.06
N GLU A 40 12.47 -10.95 8.11
CA GLU A 40 12.11 -12.35 7.80
C GLU A 40 12.40 -12.71 6.34
N CYS A 41 12.06 -11.82 5.39
CA CYS A 41 12.39 -11.99 3.97
C CYS A 41 13.90 -12.12 3.75
N GLY A 42 14.69 -11.26 4.40
CA GLY A 42 16.15 -11.28 4.32
C GLY A 42 16.77 -12.57 4.88
N GLN A 43 16.30 -13.04 6.04
CA GLN A 43 16.78 -14.28 6.65
C GLN A 43 16.49 -15.52 5.78
N ARG A 44 15.32 -15.55 5.14
CA ARG A 44 14.87 -16.69 4.31
C ARG A 44 15.29 -16.59 2.85
N GLY A 45 15.82 -15.44 2.42
CA GLY A 45 16.09 -15.15 1.00
C GLY A 45 14.84 -15.20 0.11
N ARG A 46 13.65 -14.93 0.68
CA ARG A 46 12.37 -15.08 -0.03
C ARG A 46 11.52 -13.82 0.11
N TRP A 47 11.16 -13.25 -1.04
CA TRP A 47 10.41 -11.99 -1.16
C TRP A 47 9.02 -12.15 -1.78
N SER A 48 8.68 -13.36 -2.20
CA SER A 48 7.35 -13.73 -2.68
C SER A 48 6.64 -14.54 -1.60
N PHE A 49 5.46 -14.09 -1.21
CA PHE A 49 4.63 -14.68 -0.17
C PHE A 49 3.16 -14.35 -0.44
N PHE A 50 2.26 -15.06 0.23
CA PHE A 50 0.84 -14.73 0.12
C PHE A 50 0.55 -13.47 0.96
N SER A 51 -0.04 -12.45 0.33
CA SER A 51 -0.46 -11.22 1.00
C SER A 51 -1.99 -11.16 1.04
N SER A 52 -2.55 -10.92 2.21
CA SER A 52 -3.97 -10.67 2.41
C SER A 52 -4.16 -9.28 3.00
N SER A 53 -5.03 -8.50 2.39
CA SER A 53 -5.48 -7.23 2.95
C SER A 53 -6.96 -7.09 2.65
N MET A 54 -7.79 -7.33 3.67
CA MET A 54 -9.24 -7.34 3.50
C MET A 54 -9.83 -6.03 4.03
N PRO A 55 -10.42 -5.19 3.16
CA PRO A 55 -11.05 -3.95 3.60
C PRO A 55 -12.31 -4.23 4.43
N LEU A 56 -12.65 -3.30 5.32
CA LEU A 56 -13.91 -3.33 6.04
C LEU A 56 -15.10 -3.21 5.08
N LYS A 57 -16.17 -3.97 5.33
CA LYS A 57 -17.41 -3.87 4.55
C LYS A 57 -18.22 -2.63 4.95
N VAL A 58 -17.84 -1.49 4.39
CA VAL A 58 -18.53 -0.20 4.60
C VAL A 58 -19.05 0.30 3.25
N PRO A 59 -20.37 0.18 2.96
CA PRO A 59 -20.94 0.70 1.72
C PRO A 59 -20.66 2.19 1.55
N GLY A 60 -20.12 2.58 0.39
CA GLY A 60 -19.70 3.96 0.11
C GLY A 60 -18.37 4.39 0.77
N GLY A 61 -17.66 3.48 1.44
CA GLY A 61 -16.35 3.75 1.99
C GLY A 61 -15.29 3.97 0.89
N VAL A 62 -14.49 5.02 1.04
CA VAL A 62 -13.39 5.38 0.12
C VAL A 62 -12.04 4.84 0.61
N VAL A 63 -11.96 4.51 1.90
CA VAL A 63 -10.78 3.99 2.57
C VAL A 63 -11.18 2.95 3.62
N SER A 64 -10.27 2.03 3.92
CA SER A 64 -10.37 1.10 5.04
C SER A 64 -9.07 1.14 5.84
N PRO A 65 -9.11 1.03 7.18
CA PRO A 65 -7.93 0.68 7.96
C PRO A 65 -7.26 -0.58 7.40
N PRO A 66 -5.92 -0.66 7.45
CA PRO A 66 -5.20 -1.82 6.94
C PRO A 66 -5.46 -3.04 7.83
N ASN A 67 -5.89 -4.14 7.22
CA ASN A 67 -5.86 -5.48 7.81
C ASN A 67 -4.89 -6.35 7.00
N GLY A 68 -3.64 -5.87 6.90
CA GLY A 68 -2.59 -6.49 6.09
C GLY A 68 -1.90 -7.64 6.82
N VAL A 69 -1.83 -8.80 6.18
CA VAL A 69 -1.15 -10.00 6.66
C VAL A 69 -0.29 -10.57 5.55
N ALA A 70 0.99 -10.83 5.84
CA ALA A 70 1.91 -11.55 4.98
C ALA A 70 2.13 -12.97 5.52
N ILE A 71 2.00 -13.99 4.66
CA ILE A 71 2.20 -15.40 5.00
C ILE A 71 3.43 -15.91 4.26
N LEU A 72 4.56 -15.96 4.97
CA LEU A 72 5.87 -16.40 4.47
C LEU A 72 6.10 -17.88 4.73
#